data_AF-A0AAD5PKY2-F1
#
_entry.id   AF-A0AAD5PKY2-F1
#
_cell.length_a   1.000
_cell.length_b   1.000
_cell.length_c   1.000
_cell.angle_alpha   90.00
_cell.angle_beta   90.00
_cell.angle_gamma   90.00
#
_symmetry.space_group_name_H-M   'P 1'
#
loop_
_entity.id
_entity.type
_entity.pdbx_description
1 polymer ?
#
loop_
_entity_poly.entity_id
_entity_poly.type
_entity_poly.pdbx_seq_one_letter_code
_entity_poly.pdbx_strand_id
1 'polypeptide(L)'
;MIAGEVPIYEPGLDVLFHRNIAQGRLSFTTDLAKAVKQAQIIFMALPTPPGGDGAADLSYILGAAKDIAKLVTEYKVIVNKSTVPVGTADKVQSVFAAYTKVEIDVVSNPEFLREGVAVEDFMKPDRVVIGTTSEKAQKLMAELYAPYVRQAIRYILWMSVLLNSPNMQPTLFWPLRLLL
;
A
#
# COMPACT_ATOMS: atom_id res chain seq x y z
N MET A 1 -16.95 -6.51 6.40
CA MET A 1 -17.80 -6.14 7.54
C MET A 1 -19.14 -5.70 6.99
N ILE A 2 -20.23 -6.41 7.31
CA ILE A 2 -21.58 -6.09 6.76
C ILE A 2 -22.54 -5.59 7.86
N ALA A 3 -22.13 -5.58 9.14
CA ALA A 3 -23.00 -5.21 10.26
C ALA A 3 -22.52 -4.00 11.10
N GLY A 4 -21.51 -3.25 10.65
CA GLY A 4 -20.96 -2.13 11.45
C GLY A 4 -20.20 -2.57 12.71
N GLU A 5 -19.85 -3.85 12.81
CA GLU A 5 -19.04 -4.41 13.88
C GLU A 5 -17.61 -4.65 13.42
N VAL A 6 -16.65 -4.24 14.25
CA VAL A 6 -15.23 -4.48 14.04
C VAL A 6 -14.94 -5.93 14.47
N PRO A 7 -14.44 -6.80 13.58
CA PRO A 7 -14.27 -8.23 13.86
C PRO A 7 -13.06 -8.54 14.74
N ILE A 8 -12.27 -7.53 15.09
CA ILE A 8 -11.04 -7.63 15.88
C ILE A 8 -11.09 -6.62 17.02
N TYR A 9 -10.44 -6.95 18.12
CA TYR A 9 -10.24 -6.01 19.22
C TYR A 9 -8.93 -5.25 19.00
N GLU A 10 -9.01 -3.93 18.90
CA GLU A 10 -7.86 -3.03 18.82
C GLU A 10 -8.22 -1.72 19.55
N PRO A 11 -7.48 -1.32 20.60
CA PRO A 11 -7.79 -0.12 21.36
C PRO A 11 -7.95 1.15 20.50
N GLY A 12 -9.10 1.81 20.61
CA GLY A 12 -9.42 3.05 19.90
C GLY A 12 -9.88 2.88 18.44
N LEU A 13 -9.85 1.67 17.89
CA LEU A 13 -10.31 1.41 16.52
C LEU A 13 -11.82 1.59 16.37
N ASP A 14 -12.60 1.17 17.36
CA ASP A 14 -14.05 1.33 17.44
C ASP A 14 -14.49 2.80 17.33
N VAL A 15 -13.83 3.69 18.07
CA VAL A 15 -14.09 5.14 18.05
C VAL A 15 -13.82 5.71 16.66
N LEU A 16 -12.69 5.35 16.04
CA LEU A 16 -12.34 5.78 14.69
C LEU A 16 -13.32 5.23 13.65
N PHE A 17 -13.71 3.96 13.80
CA PHE A 17 -14.61 3.26 12.91
C PHE A 17 -15.99 3.93 12.87
N HIS A 18 -16.65 4.06 14.03
CA HIS A 18 -17.98 4.65 14.11
C HIS A 18 -18.00 6.12 13.68
N ARG A 19 -16.98 6.90 14.06
CA ARG A 19 -16.86 8.31 13.66
C ARG A 19 -16.76 8.48 12.14
N ASN A 20 -15.94 7.68 11.46
CA ASN A 20 -15.75 7.82 10.02
C ASN A 20 -16.93 7.28 9.21
N ILE A 21 -17.65 6.27 9.71
CA ILE A 21 -18.94 5.84 9.12
C ILE A 21 -19.98 6.95 9.25
N ALA A 22 -20.17 7.49 10.46
CA ALA A 22 -21.15 8.56 10.71
C ALA A 22 -20.88 9.82 9.86
N GLN A 23 -19.61 10.08 9.54
CA GLN A 23 -19.20 11.21 8.71
C GLN A 23 -19.09 10.87 7.21
N GLY A 24 -19.50 9.67 6.79
CA GLY A 24 -19.52 9.25 5.38
C GLY A 24 -18.15 9.12 4.72
N ARG A 25 -17.06 9.06 5.50
CA ARG A 25 -15.68 8.92 4.99
C ARG A 25 -15.19 7.47 4.91
N LEU A 26 -15.89 6.54 5.56
CA LEU A 26 -15.60 5.11 5.53
C LEU A 26 -16.83 4.34 5.07
N SER A 27 -16.66 3.48 4.08
CA SER A 27 -17.70 2.57 3.60
C SER A 27 -17.08 1.22 3.24
N PHE A 28 -17.91 0.17 3.29
CA PHE A 28 -17.51 -1.20 2.96
C PHE A 28 -18.34 -1.70 1.80
N THR A 29 -17.71 -2.46 0.91
CA THR A 29 -18.36 -3.06 -0.25
C THR A 29 -17.66 -4.37 -0.59
N THR A 30 -18.43 -5.32 -1.13
CA THR A 30 -17.91 -6.51 -1.81
C THR A 30 -17.89 -6.33 -3.33
N ASP A 31 -18.46 -5.23 -3.84
CA ASP A 31 -18.37 -4.83 -5.25
C ASP A 31 -17.01 -4.16 -5.51
N LEU A 32 -16.08 -4.95 -6.04
CA LEU A 32 -14.74 -4.50 -6.42
C LEU A 32 -14.77 -3.45 -7.54
N ALA A 33 -15.66 -3.59 -8.53
CA ALA A 33 -15.73 -2.68 -9.67
C ALA A 33 -16.10 -1.27 -9.22
N LYS A 34 -17.06 -1.15 -8.30
CA LYS A 34 -17.42 0.12 -7.67
C LYS A 34 -16.24 0.74 -6.92
N ALA A 35 -15.53 -0.06 -6.12
CA ALA A 35 -14.37 0.42 -5.35
C ALA A 35 -13.22 0.91 -6.25
N VAL A 36 -12.87 0.13 -7.27
CA VAL A 36 -11.80 0.47 -8.24
C VAL A 36 -12.12 1.74 -9.01
N LYS A 37 -13.39 1.91 -9.42
CA LYS A 37 -13.85 3.11 -10.14
C LYS A 37 -13.68 4.38 -9.31
N GLN A 38 -13.92 4.32 -8.01
CA GLN A 38 -13.91 5.51 -7.13
C GLN A 38 -12.53 5.85 -6.56
N ALA A 39 -11.65 4.86 -6.42
CA ALA A 39 -10.35 5.04 -5.79
C ALA A 39 -9.34 5.72 -6.72
N GLN A 40 -8.47 6.58 -6.19
CA GLN A 40 -7.26 7.05 -6.88
C GLN A 40 -6.02 6.22 -6.49
N ILE A 41 -5.98 5.80 -5.23
CA ILE A 41 -4.93 4.97 -4.61
C ILE A 41 -5.61 3.72 -4.06
N ILE A 42 -5.11 2.54 -4.40
CA ILE A 42 -5.67 1.24 -4.00
C ILE A 42 -4.64 0.50 -3.16
N PHE A 43 -4.92 0.32 -1.87
CA PHE A 43 -4.07 -0.47 -0.97
C PHE A 43 -4.44 -1.95 -1.01
N MET A 44 -3.48 -2.80 -1.36
CA MET A 44 -3.59 -4.26 -1.21
C MET A 44 -2.99 -4.67 0.14
N ALA A 45 -3.87 -4.86 1.12
CA ALA A 45 -3.58 -5.33 2.47
C ALA A 45 -4.14 -6.74 2.67
N LEU A 46 -3.72 -7.66 1.81
CA LEU A 46 -4.17 -9.05 1.75
C LEU A 46 -3.25 -9.98 2.56
N PRO A 47 -3.74 -11.14 3.01
CA PRO A 47 -2.89 -12.11 3.68
C PRO A 47 -1.81 -12.65 2.73
N THR A 48 -0.64 -12.92 3.29
CA THR A 48 0.52 -13.52 2.61
C THR A 48 1.06 -14.65 3.47
N PRO A 49 0.29 -15.75 3.64
CA PRO A 49 0.70 -16.87 4.49
C PRO A 49 1.99 -17.51 3.93
N PRO A 50 2.76 -18.23 4.76
CA PRO A 50 3.87 -19.03 4.25
C PRO A 50 3.33 -20.12 3.32
N GLY A 51 3.98 -20.29 2.18
CA GLY A 51 3.78 -21.38 1.22
C GLY A 51 4.43 -22.67 1.67
N GLY A 52 4.31 -23.72 0.86
CA GLY A 52 4.81 -25.06 1.20
C GLY A 52 6.32 -25.16 1.41
N ASP A 53 7.09 -24.20 0.88
CA ASP A 53 8.54 -24.07 1.04
C ASP A 53 8.95 -23.00 2.07
N GLY A 54 7.98 -22.39 2.76
CA GLY A 54 8.19 -21.31 3.73
C GLY A 54 8.30 -19.90 3.11
N ALA A 55 8.33 -19.76 1.79
CA ALA A 55 8.27 -18.46 1.13
C ALA A 55 6.84 -17.89 1.17
N ALA A 56 6.67 -16.57 1.15
CA ALA A 56 5.32 -15.98 1.17
C ALA A 56 4.50 -16.39 -0.06
N ASP A 57 3.28 -16.88 0.16
CA ASP A 57 2.32 -17.14 -0.91
C ASP A 57 1.77 -15.81 -1.47
N LEU A 58 2.04 -15.58 -2.75
CA LEU A 58 1.63 -14.37 -3.48
C LEU A 58 0.31 -14.54 -4.22
N SER A 59 -0.35 -15.70 -4.13
CA SER A 59 -1.58 -16.01 -4.87
C SER A 59 -2.68 -14.97 -4.65
N TYR A 60 -2.90 -14.55 -3.39
CA TYR A 60 -3.88 -13.52 -3.04
C TYR A 60 -3.53 -12.15 -3.66
N ILE A 61 -2.27 -11.74 -3.57
CA ILE A 61 -1.80 -10.44 -4.10
C ILE A 61 -1.92 -10.41 -5.62
N LEU A 62 -1.40 -11.43 -6.30
CA LEU A 62 -1.42 -11.48 -7.77
C LEU A 62 -2.83 -11.71 -8.32
N GLY A 63 -3.68 -12.45 -7.59
CA GLY A 63 -5.10 -12.62 -7.91
C GLY A 63 -5.85 -11.29 -7.83
N ALA A 64 -5.73 -10.57 -6.71
CA ALA A 64 -6.35 -9.26 -6.57
C ALA A 64 -5.82 -8.23 -7.58
N ALA A 65 -4.50 -8.22 -7.84
CA ALA A 65 -3.91 -7.38 -8.87
C ALA A 65 -4.53 -7.65 -10.25
N LYS A 66 -4.72 -8.92 -10.61
CA LYS A 66 -5.37 -9.32 -11.86
C LYS A 66 -6.82 -8.87 -11.94
N ASP A 67 -7.58 -9.01 -10.85
CA ASP A 67 -8.99 -8.61 -10.82
C ASP A 67 -9.15 -7.09 -10.89
N ILE A 68 -8.29 -6.33 -10.20
CA ILE A 68 -8.23 -4.86 -10.32
C ILE A 68 -7.83 -4.47 -11.75
N ALA A 69 -6.80 -5.10 -12.33
CA ALA A 69 -6.30 -4.78 -13.67
C ALA A 69 -7.38 -4.89 -14.76
N LYS A 70 -8.32 -5.83 -14.63
CA LYS A 70 -9.46 -5.96 -15.57
C LYS A 70 -10.50 -4.84 -15.45
N LEU A 71 -10.48 -4.09 -14.35
CA LEU A 71 -11.51 -3.10 -13.99
C LEU A 71 -11.01 -1.66 -14.10
N VAL A 72 -9.70 -1.43 -14.14
CA VAL A 72 -9.15 -0.07 -14.25
C VAL A 72 -9.43 0.54 -15.63
N THR A 73 -9.95 1.75 -15.62
CA THR A 73 -10.27 2.55 -16.83
C THR A 73 -9.49 3.85 -16.92
N GLU A 74 -8.79 4.22 -15.85
CA GLU A 74 -7.99 5.45 -15.72
C GLU A 74 -6.83 5.19 -14.76
N TYR A 75 -5.86 6.11 -14.73
CA TYR A 75 -4.66 5.97 -13.91
C TYR A 75 -4.95 5.76 -12.43
N LYS A 76 -4.26 4.79 -11.82
CA LYS A 76 -4.34 4.46 -10.39
C LYS A 76 -2.94 4.22 -9.83
N VAL A 77 -2.77 4.49 -8.54
CA VAL A 77 -1.61 4.02 -7.75
C VAL A 77 -2.00 2.75 -7.01
N ILE A 78 -1.27 1.66 -7.25
CA ILE A 78 -1.49 0.36 -6.62
C ILE A 78 -0.44 0.18 -5.51
N VAL A 79 -0.88 0.11 -4.27
CA VAL A 79 0.00 0.06 -3.11
C VAL A 79 0.06 -1.36 -2.55
N ASN A 80 1.23 -1.98 -2.63
CA ASN A 80 1.55 -3.22 -1.92
C ASN A 80 1.79 -2.88 -0.45
N LYS A 81 0.78 -3.14 0.39
CA LYS A 81 0.84 -2.94 1.84
C LYS A 81 1.27 -4.21 2.57
N SER A 82 0.79 -5.36 2.09
CA SER A 82 1.11 -6.68 2.64
C SER A 82 2.61 -6.95 2.69
N THR A 83 3.04 -7.73 3.69
CA THR A 83 4.41 -8.21 3.83
C THR A 83 4.74 -9.20 2.72
N VAL A 84 5.40 -8.70 1.68
CA VAL A 84 5.75 -9.47 0.49
C VAL A 84 7.26 -9.50 0.28
N PRO A 85 7.81 -10.54 -0.36
CA PRO A 85 9.21 -10.57 -0.75
C PRO A 85 9.53 -9.44 -1.72
N VAL A 86 10.80 -9.07 -1.75
CA VAL A 86 11.38 -8.16 -2.72
C VAL A 86 11.07 -8.62 -4.16
N GLY A 87 10.85 -7.65 -5.07
CA GLY A 87 10.49 -7.92 -6.47
C GLY A 87 9.00 -8.20 -6.70
N THR A 88 8.18 -8.26 -5.64
CA THR A 88 6.73 -8.43 -5.80
C THR A 88 6.07 -7.25 -6.50
N ALA A 89 6.60 -6.03 -6.35
CA ALA A 89 6.13 -4.86 -7.10
C ALA A 89 6.21 -5.07 -8.62
N ASP A 90 7.33 -5.63 -9.12
CA ASP A 90 7.53 -5.91 -10.54
C ASP A 90 6.59 -7.01 -11.05
N LYS A 91 6.31 -8.02 -10.20
CA LYS A 91 5.32 -9.06 -10.52
C LYS A 91 3.92 -8.47 -10.64
N VAL A 92 3.53 -7.59 -9.72
CA VAL A 92 2.23 -6.88 -9.79
C VAL A 92 2.17 -6.00 -11.03
N GLN A 93 3.23 -5.23 -11.33
CA GLN A 93 3.31 -4.40 -12.54
C GLN A 93 3.13 -5.27 -13.81
N SER A 94 3.78 -6.43 -13.85
CA SER A 94 3.67 -7.39 -14.97
C SER A 94 2.25 -7.95 -15.12
N VAL A 95 1.55 -8.22 -14.00
CA VAL A 95 0.14 -8.61 -14.04
C VAL A 95 -0.71 -7.49 -14.64
N PHE A 96 -0.56 -6.24 -14.20
CA PHE A 96 -1.33 -5.14 -14.78
C PHE A 96 -1.07 -4.98 -16.29
N ALA A 97 0.18 -5.00 -16.71
CA ALA A 97 0.56 -4.91 -18.13
C ALA A 97 -0.04 -6.02 -19.01
N ALA A 98 -0.32 -7.20 -18.43
CA ALA A 98 -0.92 -8.32 -19.15
C ALA A 98 -2.45 -8.19 -19.34
N TYR A 99 -3.14 -7.41 -18.50
CA TYR A 99 -4.61 -7.33 -18.51
C TYR A 99 -5.15 -5.94 -18.89
N THR A 100 -4.33 -4.89 -18.90
CA THR A 100 -4.76 -3.54 -19.27
C THR A 100 -3.65 -2.74 -19.96
N LYS A 101 -4.07 -1.77 -20.78
CA LYS A 101 -3.19 -0.74 -21.36
C LYS A 101 -3.21 0.57 -20.57
N VAL A 102 -4.06 0.66 -19.55
CA VAL A 102 -4.13 1.82 -18.66
C VAL A 102 -2.85 1.88 -17.85
N GLU A 103 -2.19 3.03 -17.88
CA GLU A 103 -1.01 3.29 -17.08
C GLU A 103 -1.36 3.24 -15.59
N ILE A 104 -0.54 2.54 -14.81
CA ILE A 104 -0.62 2.44 -13.36
C ILE A 104 0.79 2.46 -12.80
N ASP A 105 0.91 2.90 -11.55
CA ASP A 105 2.15 2.78 -10.78
C ASP A 105 1.97 1.86 -9.60
N VAL A 106 2.92 0.94 -9.41
CA VAL A 106 2.99 0.10 -8.22
C VAL A 106 3.94 0.74 -7.20
N VAL A 107 3.47 0.83 -5.96
CA VAL A 107 4.19 1.39 -4.82
C VAL A 107 4.30 0.31 -3.74
N SER A 108 5.49 0.11 -3.20
CA SER A 108 5.67 -0.64 -1.96
C SER A 108 5.52 0.31 -0.78
N ASN A 109 4.58 0.06 0.12
CA ASN A 109 4.46 0.81 1.36
C ASN A 109 4.26 -0.18 2.50
N PRO A 110 5.33 -0.80 3.03
CA PRO A 110 5.20 -1.77 4.11
C PRO A 110 4.58 -1.14 5.36
N GLU A 111 4.13 -1.98 6.28
CA GLU A 111 3.62 -1.57 7.59
C GLU A 111 4.49 -2.16 8.71
N PHE A 112 4.42 -1.54 9.88
CA PHE A 112 5.20 -1.90 11.07
C PHE A 112 4.33 -1.83 12.32
N LEU A 113 3.04 -2.15 12.19
CA LEU A 113 2.05 -2.04 13.25
C LEU A 113 2.18 -3.20 14.23
N ARG A 114 1.95 -2.93 15.51
CA ARG A 114 1.87 -3.96 16.55
C ARG A 114 0.43 -4.13 16.99
N GLU A 115 -0.01 -5.38 17.13
CA GLU A 115 -1.34 -5.69 17.65
C GLU A 115 -1.52 -5.10 19.06
N GLY A 116 -2.70 -4.53 19.32
CA GLY A 116 -3.05 -3.88 20.59
C GLY A 116 -2.61 -2.42 20.71
N VAL A 117 -1.78 -1.92 19.79
CA VAL A 117 -1.41 -0.49 19.69
C VAL A 117 -1.36 0.01 18.24
N ALA A 118 -1.98 -0.71 17.31
CA ALA A 118 -1.90 -0.47 15.87
C ALA A 118 -2.47 0.91 15.48
N VAL A 119 -3.49 1.39 16.20
CA VAL A 119 -4.04 2.73 16.01
C VAL A 119 -3.00 3.80 16.33
N GLU A 120 -2.28 3.66 17.45
CA GLU A 120 -1.23 4.61 17.82
C GLU A 120 -0.05 4.54 16.84
N ASP A 121 0.41 3.33 16.52
CA ASP A 121 1.50 3.11 15.57
C ASP A 121 1.18 3.70 14.19
N PHE A 122 -0.07 3.61 13.72
CA PHE A 122 -0.49 4.20 12.45
C PHE A 122 -0.59 5.73 12.49
N MET A 123 -1.09 6.28 13.60
CA MET A 123 -1.29 7.74 13.75
C MET A 123 0.03 8.48 14.04
N LYS A 124 0.99 7.81 14.68
CA LYS A 124 2.29 8.36 15.07
C LYS A 124 3.45 7.40 14.74
N PRO A 125 3.64 7.01 13.47
CA PRO A 125 4.71 6.09 13.13
C PRO A 125 6.06 6.79 13.22
N ASP A 126 7.08 6.04 13.66
CA ASP A 126 8.47 6.52 13.65
C ASP A 126 8.92 6.97 12.25
N ARG A 127 8.49 6.23 11.22
CA ARG A 127 8.71 6.52 9.80
C ARG A 127 7.64 5.90 8.93
N VAL A 128 7.45 6.47 7.74
CA VAL A 128 6.72 5.84 6.64
C VAL A 128 7.70 5.52 5.52
N VAL A 129 7.72 4.26 5.06
CA VAL A 129 8.58 3.81 3.97
C VAL A 129 7.77 3.73 2.68
N ILE A 130 8.28 4.35 1.62
CA ILE A 130 7.62 4.37 0.30
C ILE A 130 8.64 4.00 -0.77
N GLY A 131 8.44 2.85 -1.40
CA GLY A 131 9.25 2.35 -2.51
C GLY A 131 8.57 2.58 -3.84
N THR A 132 9.08 3.49 -4.67
CA THR A 132 8.61 3.71 -6.05
C THR A 132 9.62 4.53 -6.87
N THR A 133 9.64 4.31 -8.18
CA THR A 133 10.43 5.09 -9.14
C THR A 133 9.61 6.15 -9.87
N SER A 134 8.28 6.17 -9.70
CA SER A 134 7.39 7.13 -10.37
C SER A 134 7.23 8.41 -9.56
N GLU A 135 7.66 9.55 -10.12
CA GLU A 135 7.46 10.87 -9.51
C GLU A 135 5.98 11.20 -9.30
N LYS A 136 5.10 10.72 -10.20
CA LYS A 136 3.65 10.91 -10.11
C LYS A 136 3.08 10.16 -8.90
N ALA A 137 3.50 8.91 -8.70
CA ALA A 137 3.12 8.13 -7.53
C ALA A 137 3.71 8.75 -6.25
N GLN A 138 4.95 9.23 -6.28
CA GLN A 138 5.57 9.93 -5.14
C GLN A 138 4.74 11.13 -4.70
N LYS A 139 4.31 11.98 -5.65
CA LYS A 139 3.49 13.15 -5.34
C LYS A 139 2.16 12.77 -4.67
N LEU A 140 1.44 11.79 -5.22
CA LEU A 140 0.15 11.34 -4.65
C LEU A 140 0.32 10.73 -3.26
N MET A 141 1.38 9.94 -3.05
CA MET A 141 1.67 9.35 -1.76
C MET A 141 2.13 10.40 -0.72
N ALA A 142 2.85 11.43 -1.16
CA ALA A 142 3.22 12.57 -0.31
C ALA A 142 1.98 13.36 0.12
N GLU A 143 1.05 13.64 -0.80
CA GLU A 143 -0.23 14.29 -0.50
C GLU A 143 -1.07 13.47 0.49
N LEU A 144 -1.11 12.14 0.31
CA LEU A 144 -1.82 11.22 1.20
C LEU A 144 -1.27 11.28 2.64
N TYR A 145 0.05 11.27 2.81
CA TYR A 145 0.70 11.24 4.13
C TYR A 145 0.95 12.63 4.75
N ALA A 146 0.81 13.72 3.98
CA ALA A 146 1.10 15.08 4.42
C ALA A 146 0.44 15.50 5.75
N PRO A 147 -0.80 15.11 6.08
CA PRO A 147 -1.41 15.45 7.37
C PRO A 147 -0.68 14.85 8.57
N TYR A 148 -0.07 13.68 8.41
CA TYR A 148 0.59 12.94 9.49
C TYR A 148 2.04 13.37 9.69
N VAL A 149 2.74 13.77 8.62
CA VAL A 149 4.11 14.33 8.70
C VAL A 149 4.16 15.58 9.57
N ARG A 150 3.17 16.46 9.44
CA ARG A 150 3.12 17.69 10.26
C ARG A 150 2.82 17.46 11.74
N GLN A 151 2.28 16.29 12.10
CA GLN A 151 1.78 16.01 13.45
C GLN A 151 2.64 15.03 14.23
N ALA A 152 3.23 14.03 13.57
CA ALA A 152 3.89 12.93 14.25
C ALA A 152 4.97 12.21 13.44
N ILE A 153 4.79 12.05 12.12
CA ILE A 153 5.79 11.34 11.30
C ILE A 153 7.00 12.23 11.16
N ARG A 154 8.15 11.77 11.66
CA ARG A 154 9.37 12.55 11.57
C ARG A 154 9.90 12.64 10.14
N TYR A 155 9.79 11.55 9.37
CA TYR A 155 10.32 11.45 8.02
C TYR A 155 9.53 10.45 7.14
N ILE A 156 9.38 10.77 5.85
CA ILE A 156 9.06 9.77 4.81
C ILE A 156 10.37 9.30 4.18
N LEU A 157 10.64 7.99 4.25
CA LEU A 157 11.80 7.36 3.60
C LEU A 157 11.40 6.91 2.20
N TRP A 158 11.91 7.64 1.20
CA TRP A 158 11.75 7.27 -0.20
C TRP A 158 12.85 6.30 -0.59
N MET A 159 12.45 5.11 -1.05
CA MET A 159 13.35 4.08 -1.52
C MET A 159 13.17 3.90 -3.03
N SER A 160 14.28 3.85 -3.76
CA SER A 160 14.24 3.39 -5.15
C SER A 160 14.07 1.87 -5.15
N VAL A 161 13.14 1.36 -5.95
CA VAL A 161 12.97 -0.08 -6.19
C VAL A 161 14.05 -0.50 -7.20
N LEU A 162 15.33 -0.54 -6.78
CA LEU A 162 16.45 -0.97 -7.62
C LEU A 162 16.99 -2.30 -7.12
N LEU A 163 16.54 -3.41 -7.70
CA LEU A 163 17.20 -4.71 -7.54
C LEU A 163 17.22 -5.50 -8.85
N ASN A 164 18.28 -5.26 -9.65
CA ASN A 164 19.00 -6.20 -10.53
C ASN A 164 19.61 -5.49 -11.75
N SER A 165 20.67 -4.69 -11.54
CA SER A 165 21.60 -4.38 -12.62
C SER A 165 22.95 -5.06 -12.32
N PRO A 166 23.39 -6.05 -13.12
CA PRO A 166 24.64 -6.78 -12.87
C PRO A 166 25.91 -5.91 -12.99
N ASN A 167 25.79 -4.62 -13.35
CA ASN A 167 26.92 -3.72 -13.59
C ASN A 167 26.96 -2.49 -12.65
N MET A 168 26.25 -2.49 -11.52
CA MET A 168 26.20 -1.30 -10.64
C MET A 168 27.31 -1.33 -9.59
N GLN A 169 28.21 -0.32 -9.62
CA GLN A 169 29.31 -0.19 -8.68
C GLN A 169 28.80 0.03 -7.23
N PRO A 170 29.49 -0.48 -6.19
CA PRO A 170 29.02 -0.45 -4.80
C PRO A 170 28.92 0.94 -4.17
N THR A 171 29.34 2.00 -4.86
CA THR A 171 29.47 3.36 -4.34
C THR A 171 28.22 4.23 -4.54
N LEU A 172 27.17 3.72 -5.21
CA LEU A 172 25.91 4.44 -5.43
C LEU A 172 24.78 4.02 -4.46
N PHE A 173 25.14 3.60 -3.25
CA PHE A 173 24.15 3.55 -2.17
C PHE A 173 23.87 4.98 -1.72
N TRP A 174 22.60 5.38 -1.87
CA TRP A 174 21.94 6.57 -1.33
C TRP A 174 21.98 7.86 -2.16
N PRO A 175 20.77 8.39 -2.45
CA PRO A 175 20.28 9.42 -1.54
C PRO A 175 18.92 9.02 -0.96
N LEU A 176 18.83 8.83 0.37
CA LEU A 176 17.60 9.18 1.08
C LEU A 176 17.34 10.64 0.73
N ARG A 177 16.34 10.90 -0.11
CA ARG A 177 15.61 12.15 0.03
C ARG A 177 14.78 12.01 1.28
N LEU A 178 15.33 12.46 2.41
CA LEU A 178 14.54 12.84 3.55
C LEU A 178 13.73 14.07 3.14
N LEU A 179 12.45 13.85 2.78
CA LEU A 179 11.49 14.94 2.70
C LEU A 179 11.05 15.23 4.14
N LEU A 180 11.53 16.36 4.67
CA LEU A 180 11.02 17.01 5.88
C LEU A 180 9.63 17.61 5.63
#